data_AF-I3EEA2-F1
#
_entry.id   AF-I3EEA2-F1
#
_cell.length_a   1.000
_cell.length_b   1.000
_cell.length_c   1.000
_cell.angle_alpha   90.00
_cell.angle_beta   90.00
_cell.angle_gamma   90.00
#
_symmetry.space_group_name_H-M   'P 1'
#
loop_
_entity.id
_entity.type
_entity.pdbx_description
1 polymer ?
#
loop_
_entity_poly.entity_id
_entity_poly.type
_entity_poly.pdbx_seq_one_letter_code
_entity_poly.pdbx_strand_id
1 'polypeptide(L)'
;METSEQQKNLIKEIIDYYFIDMNGLYEDTRRNHIIDMCSLKYKIDRSSILPFTSIEMVPSYTRVPEDEYNPESIEDFVQDETLQYSDHVETMLLNLFTCLTYNPETNVCSTEHMHGASVGLKVFFNKYSVPTESASQEKHRDWCRVVSRLSNPNIRYVRESRTELCGGLENIIYVIYELFGENINIRVAIEGTINSSHNGGVERIINMQKVLLFIFNYIAGNHKISIESSELEYLPTENLIFGMFGSIVLGFEAKGKKESIKLDILSKYSKFSLVSDFSAFSEDAKNELMDMQRIYNSAKSHIKIIIWNYLNNSIERLNKKLPAQSYSAIVGMIAKMKISVNYIFLCGRINSLWYKMSIINYRLIHNTIQKLPESNQILRITSNIIGSVCLDNPRIRKMILLTPFICNFNHEKYFPSIEYNTDNLPISELGVDDVRTALSALINISETKKSFQNSFHSILAHAIFNRELFGIFESYKSFEIMCVKLVNKYMPVTLSWALQHIKSFRVDHNNVLDEICFLWLSYACINTPYNLEVISYLYTNIDPLKITSRYIAHMTSIRGMDFNRILMVLEAGKGWLYLETNTESVEKYERIKKHFQSCATHVVPGSSSTNPITI
;
A
#
# COMPACT_ATOMS: atom_id res chain seq x y z
N MET A 1 -23.65 -40.94 -10.46
CA MET A 1 -23.92 -40.71 -11.89
C MET A 1 -22.73 -41.22 -12.68
N GLU A 2 -22.90 -42.27 -13.48
CA GLU A 2 -21.84 -42.73 -14.40
C GLU A 2 -21.75 -41.74 -15.56
N THR A 3 -20.60 -41.09 -15.72
CA THR A 3 -20.31 -40.20 -16.86
C THR A 3 -20.28 -41.01 -18.16
N SER A 4 -21.01 -40.54 -19.17
CA SER A 4 -21.10 -41.25 -20.46
C SER A 4 -19.74 -41.33 -21.14
N GLU A 5 -19.51 -42.38 -21.93
CA GLU A 5 -18.24 -42.60 -22.65
C GLU A 5 -17.87 -41.41 -23.56
N GLN A 6 -18.88 -40.67 -24.05
CA GLN A 6 -18.71 -39.42 -24.80
C GLN A 6 -18.18 -38.27 -23.93
N GLN A 7 -18.65 -38.13 -22.69
CA GLN A 7 -18.11 -37.13 -21.76
C GLN A 7 -16.66 -37.44 -21.40
N LYS A 8 -16.29 -38.71 -21.21
CA LYS A 8 -14.89 -39.10 -20.96
C LYS A 8 -13.98 -38.76 -22.13
N ASN A 9 -14.42 -39.02 -23.37
CA ASN A 9 -13.65 -38.66 -24.56
C ASN A 9 -13.52 -37.15 -24.75
N LEU A 10 -14.57 -36.38 -24.49
CA LEU A 10 -14.51 -34.92 -24.55
C LEU A 10 -13.58 -34.34 -23.47
N ILE A 11 -13.65 -34.87 -22.24
CA ILE A 11 -12.73 -34.51 -21.15
C ILE A 11 -11.29 -34.84 -21.55
N LYS A 12 -11.06 -36.01 -22.15
CA LYS A 12 -9.74 -36.42 -22.61
C LYS A 12 -9.22 -35.51 -23.73
N GLU A 13 -10.03 -35.17 -24.73
CA GLU A 13 -9.65 -34.22 -25.77
C GLU A 13 -9.31 -32.84 -25.18
N ILE A 14 -10.11 -32.34 -24.24
CA ILE A 14 -9.84 -31.09 -23.55
C ILE A 14 -8.53 -31.19 -22.76
N ILE A 15 -8.30 -32.30 -22.04
CA ILE A 15 -7.07 -32.51 -21.28
C ILE A 15 -5.86 -32.55 -22.24
N ASP A 16 -5.92 -33.34 -23.30
CA ASP A 16 -4.82 -33.49 -24.25
C ASP A 16 -4.56 -32.19 -25.05
N TYR A 17 -5.57 -31.34 -25.23
CA TYR A 17 -5.46 -30.06 -25.92
C TYR A 17 -4.88 -28.96 -25.02
N TYR A 18 -5.30 -28.88 -23.75
CA TYR A 18 -4.93 -27.80 -22.82
C TYR A 18 -3.79 -28.14 -21.86
N PHE A 19 -3.51 -29.42 -21.64
CA PHE A 19 -2.47 -29.90 -20.72
C PHE A 19 -1.39 -30.67 -21.47
N ILE A 20 -0.16 -30.55 -20.99
CA ILE A 20 1.02 -31.11 -21.64
C ILE A 20 1.48 -32.34 -20.85
N ASP A 21 1.61 -33.47 -21.53
CA ASP A 21 2.29 -34.64 -20.96
C ASP A 21 3.77 -34.30 -20.67
N MET A 22 4.16 -34.50 -19.41
CA MET A 22 5.53 -34.30 -18.93
C MET A 22 6.55 -35.16 -19.69
N ASN A 23 6.15 -36.35 -20.13
CA ASN A 23 7.04 -37.25 -20.87
C ASN A 23 7.25 -36.79 -22.32
N GLY A 24 6.25 -36.13 -22.92
CA GLY A 24 6.33 -35.56 -24.27
C GLY A 24 7.04 -34.20 -24.36
N LEU A 25 7.47 -33.61 -23.23
CA LEU A 25 8.21 -32.34 -23.21
C LEU A 25 9.59 -32.44 -23.85
N TYR A 26 10.23 -33.62 -23.79
CA TYR A 26 11.59 -33.84 -24.30
C TYR A 26 11.65 -34.11 -25.80
N GLU A 27 10.50 -34.29 -26.46
CA GLU A 27 10.43 -34.62 -27.89
C GLU A 27 10.11 -33.41 -28.80
N ASP A 28 9.49 -32.34 -28.26
CA ASP A 28 9.11 -31.15 -29.05
C ASP A 28 9.99 -29.92 -28.73
N THR A 29 10.90 -29.60 -29.66
CA THR A 29 11.75 -28.39 -29.63
C THR A 29 10.96 -27.07 -29.56
N ARG A 30 9.64 -27.07 -29.81
CA ARG A 30 8.78 -25.88 -29.63
C ARG A 30 8.52 -25.55 -28.15
N ARG A 31 8.83 -26.45 -27.21
CA ARG A 31 8.56 -26.33 -25.77
C ARG A 31 9.80 -26.06 -24.90
N ASN A 32 10.95 -25.73 -25.49
CA ASN A 32 12.22 -25.45 -24.76
C ASN A 32 12.08 -24.46 -23.60
N HIS A 33 11.16 -23.49 -23.70
CA HIS A 33 10.94 -22.51 -22.64
C HIS A 33 10.44 -23.09 -21.32
N ILE A 34 9.71 -24.21 -21.34
CA ILE A 34 9.27 -24.90 -20.13
C ILE A 34 10.47 -25.52 -19.42
N ILE A 35 11.38 -26.14 -20.18
CA ILE A 35 12.61 -26.75 -19.66
C ILE A 35 13.47 -25.67 -19.00
N ASP A 36 13.68 -24.54 -19.69
CA ASP A 36 14.47 -23.42 -19.15
C ASP A 36 13.87 -22.90 -17.84
N MET A 37 12.54 -22.73 -17.78
CA MET A 37 11.84 -22.25 -16.58
C MET A 37 11.90 -23.25 -15.42
N CYS A 38 11.73 -24.55 -15.70
CA CYS A 38 11.87 -25.60 -14.70
C CYS A 38 13.31 -25.67 -14.16
N SER A 39 14.33 -25.55 -15.03
CA SER A 39 15.74 -25.46 -14.64
C SER A 39 15.98 -24.28 -13.70
N LEU A 40 15.51 -23.09 -14.08
CA LEU A 40 15.63 -21.89 -13.26
C LEU A 40 14.94 -22.07 -11.89
N LYS A 41 13.69 -22.55 -11.87
CA LYS A 41 12.97 -22.78 -10.62
C LYS A 41 13.66 -23.80 -9.72
N TYR A 42 14.14 -24.90 -10.27
CA TYR A 42 14.90 -25.90 -9.53
C TYR A 42 16.16 -25.30 -8.86
N LYS A 43 16.91 -24.46 -9.58
CA LYS A 43 18.09 -23.76 -9.03
C LYS A 43 17.72 -22.77 -7.92
N ILE A 44 16.61 -22.05 -8.07
CA ILE A 44 16.09 -21.13 -7.05
C ILE A 44 15.71 -21.90 -5.79
N ASP A 45 14.86 -22.92 -5.93
CA ASP A 45 14.30 -23.68 -4.81
C ASP A 45 15.41 -24.42 -4.03
N ARG A 46 16.36 -25.06 -4.73
CA ARG A 46 17.50 -25.74 -4.10
C ARG A 46 18.43 -24.80 -3.32
N SER A 47 18.38 -23.51 -3.61
CA SER A 47 19.21 -22.51 -2.94
C SER A 47 18.55 -21.91 -1.69
N SER A 48 17.23 -22.04 -1.53
CA SER A 48 16.50 -21.44 -0.41
C SER A 48 16.50 -22.34 0.81
N ILE A 49 16.52 -21.73 1.99
CA ILE A 49 16.38 -22.46 3.25
C ILE A 49 14.96 -22.43 3.80
N LEU A 50 14.10 -21.51 3.34
CA LEU A 50 12.66 -21.50 3.64
C LEU A 50 11.84 -22.17 2.52
N PRO A 51 10.61 -22.61 2.81
CA PRO A 51 9.70 -23.19 1.81
C PRO A 51 9.15 -22.17 0.81
N PHE A 52 9.41 -20.88 1.02
CA PHE A 52 8.85 -19.78 0.23
C PHE A 52 9.96 -18.99 -0.44
N THR A 53 10.18 -19.21 -1.74
CA THR A 53 11.19 -18.48 -2.52
C THR A 53 10.69 -17.15 -3.07
N SER A 54 9.38 -16.89 -2.94
CA SER A 54 8.75 -15.62 -3.26
C SER A 54 7.46 -15.43 -2.44
N ILE A 55 7.00 -14.18 -2.32
CA ILE A 55 5.77 -13.83 -1.60
C ILE A 55 4.51 -14.52 -2.19
N GLU A 56 4.57 -14.92 -3.45
CA GLU A 56 3.59 -15.75 -4.16
C GLU A 56 3.29 -17.07 -3.48
N MET A 57 4.35 -17.67 -2.95
CA MET A 57 4.30 -19.00 -2.39
C MET A 57 3.77 -18.96 -0.97
N VAL A 58 3.64 -17.77 -0.37
CA VAL A 58 3.11 -17.57 0.97
C VAL A 58 1.57 -17.55 0.90
N PRO A 59 0.87 -18.57 1.43
CA PRO A 59 -0.57 -18.53 1.59
C PRO A 59 -1.04 -17.20 2.20
N SER A 60 -1.99 -16.56 1.52
CA SER A 60 -2.70 -15.38 2.02
C SER A 60 -3.99 -15.82 2.69
N TYR A 61 -4.42 -15.08 3.71
CA TYR A 61 -5.70 -15.37 4.36
C TYR A 61 -6.84 -15.37 3.33
N THR A 62 -7.86 -16.15 3.61
CA THR A 62 -9.05 -16.31 2.78
C THR A 62 -10.30 -16.38 3.65
N ARG A 63 -11.46 -16.45 3.01
CA ARG A 63 -12.72 -16.71 3.72
C ARG A 63 -12.96 -18.21 3.78
N VAL A 64 -13.20 -18.71 4.99
CA VAL A 64 -13.44 -20.12 5.28
C VAL A 64 -14.83 -20.26 5.93
N PRO A 65 -15.65 -21.25 5.53
CA PRO A 65 -16.94 -21.50 6.17
C PRO A 65 -16.77 -22.01 7.61
N GLU A 66 -17.70 -21.66 8.48
CA GLU A 66 -17.71 -22.05 9.90
C GLU A 66 -18.04 -23.53 10.14
N ASP A 67 -18.82 -24.13 9.25
CA ASP A 67 -19.33 -25.49 9.38
C ASP A 67 -18.66 -26.49 8.43
N GLU A 68 -18.66 -27.78 8.81
CA GLU A 68 -18.44 -28.91 7.91
C GLU A 68 -19.63 -29.07 6.94
N TYR A 69 -19.96 -28.02 6.18
CA TYR A 69 -20.99 -28.12 5.17
C TYR A 69 -20.47 -29.00 4.02
N ASN A 70 -21.08 -30.18 3.91
CA ASN A 70 -20.82 -31.17 2.88
C ASN A 70 -21.17 -30.55 1.51
N PRO A 71 -20.20 -30.34 0.60
CA PRO A 71 -20.44 -29.66 -0.68
C PRO A 71 -21.31 -30.49 -1.65
N GLU A 72 -21.66 -31.73 -1.31
CA GLU A 72 -22.47 -32.62 -2.16
C GLU A 72 -23.98 -32.32 -2.12
N SER A 73 -24.45 -31.48 -1.20
CA SER A 73 -25.85 -31.06 -1.15
C SER A 73 -25.94 -29.54 -1.17
N ILE A 74 -26.24 -28.98 -2.34
CA ILE A 74 -27.07 -27.77 -2.60
C ILE A 74 -26.60 -27.15 -3.93
N GLU A 75 -27.51 -27.14 -4.90
CA GLU A 75 -27.36 -26.55 -6.24
C GLU A 75 -27.46 -25.01 -6.26
N ASP A 76 -27.62 -24.35 -5.11
CA ASP A 76 -27.86 -22.90 -5.04
C ASP A 76 -26.73 -22.16 -4.30
N PHE A 77 -25.84 -21.53 -5.07
CA PHE A 77 -24.85 -20.58 -4.56
C PHE A 77 -25.53 -19.28 -4.11
N VAL A 78 -25.91 -19.23 -2.84
CA VAL A 78 -25.96 -17.96 -2.08
C VAL A 78 -25.08 -18.19 -0.85
N GLN A 79 -23.81 -17.77 -0.95
CA GLN A 79 -22.92 -17.71 0.20
C GLN A 79 -23.48 -16.67 1.17
N ASP A 80 -24.13 -17.11 2.23
CA ASP A 80 -24.45 -16.22 3.35
C ASP A 80 -23.11 -15.75 3.95
N GLU A 81 -22.75 -14.49 3.71
CA GLU A 81 -21.49 -13.91 4.18
C GLU A 81 -21.33 -13.99 5.70
N THR A 82 -22.42 -14.18 6.44
CA THR A 82 -22.41 -14.30 7.91
C THR A 82 -21.80 -15.62 8.40
N LEU A 83 -21.83 -16.67 7.57
CA LEU A 83 -21.33 -18.02 7.89
C LEU A 83 -19.85 -18.24 7.54
N GLN A 84 -19.17 -17.19 7.06
CA GLN A 84 -17.75 -17.24 6.72
C GLN A 84 -16.94 -16.30 7.59
N TYR A 85 -15.72 -16.70 7.93
CA TYR A 85 -14.76 -15.87 8.64
C TYR A 85 -13.43 -15.76 7.89
N SER A 86 -12.65 -14.73 8.22
CA SER A 86 -11.33 -14.51 7.63
C SER A 86 -10.25 -15.19 8.48
N ASP A 87 -9.57 -16.18 7.92
CA ASP A 87 -8.65 -17.07 8.65
C ASP A 87 -7.24 -16.48 8.85
N HIS A 88 -7.16 -15.24 9.32
CA HIS A 88 -5.91 -14.48 9.43
C HIS A 88 -4.86 -15.15 10.33
N VAL A 89 -5.25 -15.52 11.55
CA VAL A 89 -4.34 -16.08 12.55
C VAL A 89 -3.96 -17.50 12.14
N GLU A 90 -4.94 -18.28 11.67
CA GLU A 90 -4.79 -19.61 11.15
C GLU A 90 -3.80 -19.62 9.98
N THR A 91 -3.97 -18.75 8.98
CA THR A 91 -3.05 -18.67 7.84
C THR A 91 -1.64 -18.25 8.25
N MET A 92 -1.50 -17.33 9.20
CA MET A 92 -0.18 -17.00 9.74
C MET A 92 0.49 -18.24 10.39
N LEU A 93 -0.27 -19.03 11.17
CA LEU A 93 0.22 -20.27 11.76
C LEU A 93 0.54 -21.32 10.70
N LEU A 94 -0.27 -21.46 9.64
CA LEU A 94 0.02 -22.35 8.51
C LEU A 94 1.40 -22.06 7.92
N ASN A 95 1.65 -20.79 7.64
CA ASN A 95 2.92 -20.35 7.04
C ASN A 95 4.09 -20.57 7.99
N LEU A 96 3.92 -20.28 9.29
CA LEU A 96 4.93 -20.54 10.31
C LEU A 96 5.26 -22.04 10.44
N PHE A 97 4.24 -22.90 10.56
CA PHE A 97 4.44 -24.34 10.68
C PHE A 97 5.02 -24.96 9.40
N THR A 98 4.70 -24.40 8.23
CA THR A 98 5.35 -24.79 6.97
C THR A 98 6.85 -24.50 7.06
N CYS A 99 7.28 -23.34 7.56
CA CYS A 99 8.71 -23.07 7.77
C CYS A 99 9.37 -24.03 8.78
N LEU A 100 8.68 -24.35 9.88
CA LEU A 100 9.22 -25.20 10.96
C LEU A 100 9.38 -26.67 10.55
N THR A 101 8.49 -27.17 9.68
CA THR A 101 8.49 -28.57 9.20
C THR A 101 9.34 -28.76 7.95
N TYR A 102 9.71 -27.68 7.25
CA TYR A 102 10.41 -27.72 5.97
C TYR A 102 11.84 -28.27 6.09
N ASN A 103 12.18 -29.18 5.18
CA ASN A 103 13.54 -29.66 5.01
C ASN A 103 14.14 -29.13 3.70
N PRO A 104 15.17 -28.25 3.76
CA PRO A 104 15.80 -27.70 2.56
C PRO A 104 16.62 -28.73 1.75
N GLU A 105 16.88 -29.93 2.27
CA GLU A 105 17.56 -31.02 1.54
C GLU A 105 16.63 -31.80 0.64
N THR A 106 15.44 -32.11 1.14
CA THR A 106 14.44 -32.91 0.44
C THR A 106 13.36 -32.05 -0.22
N ASN A 107 13.33 -30.74 0.07
CA ASN A 107 12.34 -29.78 -0.40
C ASN A 107 10.89 -30.18 -0.05
N VAL A 108 10.71 -30.81 1.11
CA VAL A 108 9.41 -31.24 1.64
C VAL A 108 9.27 -30.91 3.12
N CYS A 109 8.03 -30.69 3.55
CA CYS A 109 7.63 -30.55 4.94
C CYS A 109 7.40 -31.94 5.54
N SER A 110 7.93 -32.16 6.75
CA SER A 110 7.75 -33.39 7.51
C SER A 110 7.56 -33.09 8.99
N THR A 111 6.76 -33.92 9.67
CA THR A 111 6.56 -33.86 11.13
C THR A 111 7.27 -35.00 11.86
N GLU A 112 8.07 -35.81 11.18
CA GLU A 112 8.75 -36.98 11.78
C GLU A 112 9.68 -36.61 12.95
N HIS A 113 10.32 -35.44 12.87
CA HIS A 113 11.19 -34.91 13.91
C HIS A 113 10.44 -34.19 15.04
N MET A 114 9.13 -33.96 14.88
CA MET A 114 8.29 -33.22 15.83
C MET A 114 7.68 -34.16 16.89
N HIS A 115 8.50 -34.59 17.84
CA HIS A 115 8.05 -35.47 18.92
C HIS A 115 6.90 -34.87 19.73
N GLY A 116 5.83 -35.66 19.93
CA GLY A 116 4.62 -35.23 20.65
C GLY A 116 3.65 -34.35 19.85
N ALA A 117 3.87 -34.18 18.54
CA ALA A 117 2.91 -33.51 17.66
C ALA A 117 1.56 -34.25 17.58
N SER A 118 0.48 -33.47 17.57
CA SER A 118 -0.90 -33.96 17.47
C SER A 118 -1.16 -34.74 16.19
N VAL A 119 -2.17 -35.61 16.23
CA VAL A 119 -2.60 -36.41 15.06
C VAL A 119 -3.02 -35.50 13.90
N GLY A 120 -3.77 -34.43 14.17
CA GLY A 120 -4.20 -33.48 13.15
C GLY A 120 -3.04 -32.82 12.42
N LEU A 121 -2.01 -32.40 13.15
CA LEU A 121 -0.80 -31.78 12.56
C LEU A 121 -0.04 -32.77 11.67
N LYS A 122 0.13 -34.01 12.12
CA LYS A 122 0.78 -35.08 11.35
C LYS A 122 0.01 -35.41 10.07
N VAL A 123 -1.31 -35.61 10.17
CA VAL A 123 -2.17 -35.91 9.02
C VAL A 123 -2.13 -34.77 7.99
N PHE A 124 -2.17 -33.52 8.44
CA PHE A 124 -2.12 -32.36 7.56
C PHE A 124 -0.82 -32.32 6.73
N PHE A 125 0.34 -32.41 7.38
CA PHE A 125 1.62 -32.33 6.67
C PHE A 125 1.96 -33.60 5.88
N ASN A 126 1.35 -34.75 6.21
CA ASN A 126 1.41 -35.93 5.33
C ASN A 126 0.61 -35.73 4.04
N LYS A 127 -0.53 -35.03 4.11
CA LYS A 127 -1.36 -34.69 2.93
C LYS A 127 -0.74 -33.56 2.10
N TYR A 128 -0.16 -32.55 2.75
CA TYR A 128 0.36 -31.33 2.13
C TYR A 128 1.87 -31.15 2.36
N SER A 129 2.66 -32.18 2.04
CA SER A 129 4.12 -32.19 2.31
C SER A 129 4.93 -31.30 1.39
N VAL A 130 4.54 -31.16 0.11
CA VAL A 130 5.28 -30.35 -0.86
C VAL A 130 4.84 -28.88 -0.74
N PRO A 131 5.77 -27.92 -0.53
CA PRO A 131 5.44 -26.50 -0.63
C PRO A 131 4.96 -26.17 -2.05
N THR A 132 3.72 -25.71 -2.18
CA THR A 132 3.12 -25.34 -3.48
C THR A 132 3.05 -23.83 -3.65
N GLU A 133 3.10 -23.37 -4.91
CA GLU A 133 2.78 -21.99 -5.25
C GLU A 133 1.28 -21.78 -5.02
N SER A 134 0.93 -21.17 -3.89
CA SER A 134 -0.43 -20.96 -3.34
C SER A 134 -1.07 -22.14 -2.61
N ALA A 135 -1.90 -21.81 -1.61
CA ALA A 135 -2.76 -22.75 -0.91
C ALA A 135 -4.15 -22.77 -1.55
N SER A 136 -4.68 -23.96 -1.81
CA SER A 136 -6.07 -24.12 -2.25
C SER A 136 -7.03 -23.81 -1.10
N GLN A 137 -8.29 -23.51 -1.44
CA GLN A 137 -9.33 -23.33 -0.42
C GLN A 137 -9.49 -24.59 0.45
N GLU A 138 -9.29 -25.78 -0.14
CA GLU A 138 -9.27 -27.06 0.59
C GLU A 138 -8.15 -27.10 1.63
N LYS A 139 -6.92 -26.69 1.26
CA LYS A 139 -5.79 -26.62 2.18
C LYS A 139 -6.05 -25.66 3.35
N HIS A 140 -6.68 -24.51 3.10
CA HIS A 140 -7.11 -23.59 4.15
C HIS A 140 -8.15 -24.21 5.09
N ARG A 141 -9.20 -24.85 4.55
CA ARG A 141 -10.22 -25.55 5.36
C ARG A 141 -9.61 -26.64 6.23
N ASP A 142 -8.77 -27.47 5.64
CA ASP A 142 -8.09 -28.56 6.35
C ASP A 142 -7.15 -28.04 7.44
N TRP A 143 -6.44 -26.94 7.17
CA TRP A 143 -5.61 -26.31 8.19
C TRP A 143 -6.45 -25.70 9.33
N CYS A 144 -7.53 -25.00 9.00
CA CYS A 144 -8.43 -24.42 10.00
C CYS A 144 -9.02 -25.51 10.92
N ARG A 145 -9.28 -26.72 10.41
CA ARG A 145 -9.67 -27.88 11.25
C ARG A 145 -8.60 -28.30 12.24
N VAL A 146 -7.31 -28.17 11.92
CA VAL A 146 -6.21 -28.52 12.83
C VAL A 146 -6.15 -27.59 14.04
N VAL A 147 -6.50 -26.31 13.87
CA VAL A 147 -6.34 -25.27 14.90
C VAL A 147 -7.66 -24.76 15.51
N SER A 148 -8.80 -25.25 15.01
CA SER A 148 -10.13 -24.98 15.57
C SER A 148 -10.52 -25.99 16.64
N ARG A 149 -11.43 -25.60 17.52
CA ARG A 149 -12.06 -26.46 18.54
C ARG A 149 -11.06 -27.21 19.43
N LEU A 150 -9.87 -26.66 19.62
CA LEU A 150 -8.84 -27.23 20.49
C LEU A 150 -9.35 -27.30 21.94
N SER A 151 -8.90 -28.28 22.72
CA SER A 151 -9.52 -28.62 24.00
C SER A 151 -9.15 -27.66 25.13
N ASN A 152 -8.03 -26.95 25.01
CA ASN A 152 -7.56 -26.02 26.03
C ASN A 152 -8.53 -24.83 26.21
N PRO A 153 -9.07 -24.63 27.43
CA PRO A 153 -10.02 -23.55 27.72
C PRO A 153 -9.37 -22.16 27.69
N ASN A 154 -8.03 -22.08 27.76
CA ASN A 154 -7.29 -20.82 27.69
C ASN A 154 -7.11 -20.32 26.25
N ILE A 155 -7.31 -21.19 25.24
CA ILE A 155 -7.35 -20.74 23.85
C ILE A 155 -8.67 -20.01 23.63
N ARG A 156 -8.57 -18.78 23.10
CA ARG A 156 -9.74 -17.99 22.73
C ARG A 156 -9.93 -17.94 21.23
N TYR A 157 -11.19 -17.86 20.92
CA TYR A 157 -11.73 -17.73 19.59
C TYR A 157 -12.64 -16.51 19.57
N VAL A 158 -12.71 -15.86 18.40
CA VAL A 158 -13.62 -14.73 18.13
C VAL A 158 -15.08 -15.21 18.20
N ARG A 159 -15.31 -16.46 17.81
CA ARG A 159 -16.64 -17.08 17.70
C ARG A 159 -16.87 -18.14 18.78
N GLU A 160 -18.12 -18.29 19.19
CA GLU A 160 -18.55 -19.31 20.17
C GLU A 160 -18.31 -20.74 19.66
N SER A 161 -18.39 -20.96 18.35
CA SER A 161 -18.11 -22.24 17.69
C SER A 161 -16.64 -22.69 17.73
N ARG A 162 -15.75 -21.84 18.25
CA ARG A 162 -14.30 -22.07 18.38
C ARG A 162 -13.60 -22.33 17.04
N THR A 163 -13.99 -21.61 15.98
CA THR A 163 -13.44 -21.77 14.62
C THR A 163 -12.46 -20.68 14.21
N GLU A 164 -12.70 -19.43 14.62
CA GLU A 164 -11.87 -18.26 14.32
C GLU A 164 -11.00 -17.88 15.52
N LEU A 165 -9.68 -18.03 15.42
CA LEU A 165 -8.73 -17.74 16.50
C LEU A 165 -8.59 -16.25 16.76
N CYS A 166 -8.54 -15.87 18.03
CA CYS A 166 -8.02 -14.56 18.42
C CYS A 166 -6.50 -14.52 18.21
N GLY A 167 -5.96 -13.39 17.80
CA GLY A 167 -4.51 -13.19 17.80
C GLY A 167 -3.95 -12.88 19.19
N GLY A 168 -2.65 -12.58 19.23
CA GLY A 168 -1.89 -12.35 20.47
C GLY A 168 -0.91 -13.48 20.77
N LEU A 169 0.30 -13.12 21.20
CA LEU A 169 1.39 -14.10 21.35
C LEU A 169 1.06 -15.21 22.36
N GLU A 170 0.39 -14.85 23.46
CA GLU A 170 -0.01 -15.83 24.48
C GLU A 170 -1.04 -16.84 23.94
N ASN A 171 -2.02 -16.40 23.13
CA ASN A 171 -2.98 -17.31 22.50
C ASN A 171 -2.27 -18.27 21.53
N ILE A 172 -1.31 -17.76 20.75
CA ILE A 172 -0.49 -18.56 19.84
C ILE A 172 0.29 -19.63 20.61
N ILE A 173 0.88 -19.28 21.76
CA ILE A 173 1.60 -20.23 22.61
C ILE A 173 0.65 -21.32 23.16
N TYR A 174 -0.58 -20.98 23.55
CA TYR A 174 -1.57 -21.98 23.95
C TYR A 174 -2.03 -22.89 22.80
N VAL A 175 -2.14 -22.37 21.59
CA VAL A 175 -2.41 -23.21 20.40
C VAL A 175 -1.26 -24.21 20.20
N ILE A 176 -0.01 -23.75 20.29
CA ILE A 176 1.16 -24.63 20.21
C ILE A 176 1.17 -25.67 21.35
N TYR A 177 0.81 -25.27 22.57
CA TYR A 177 0.69 -26.16 23.72
C TYR A 177 -0.24 -27.35 23.42
N GLU A 178 -1.40 -27.11 22.82
CA GLU A 178 -2.34 -28.17 22.42
C GLU A 178 -1.82 -29.02 21.26
N LEU A 179 -1.22 -28.38 20.25
CA LEU A 179 -0.65 -29.10 19.10
C LEU A 179 0.50 -30.03 19.50
N PHE A 180 1.12 -29.80 20.65
CA PHE A 180 2.19 -30.63 21.21
C PHE A 180 1.86 -31.19 22.60
N GLY A 181 0.57 -31.51 22.85
CA GLY A 181 0.10 -31.95 24.17
C GLY A 181 0.78 -33.20 24.76
N GLU A 182 1.41 -34.04 23.93
CA GLU A 182 2.18 -35.21 24.38
C GLU A 182 3.65 -34.88 24.68
N ASN A 183 4.12 -33.66 24.36
CA ASN A 183 5.50 -33.24 24.59
C ASN A 183 5.67 -32.58 25.96
N ILE A 184 6.19 -33.34 26.92
CA ILE A 184 6.39 -32.87 28.30
C ILE A 184 7.31 -31.64 28.40
N ASN A 185 8.35 -31.55 27.57
CA ASN A 185 9.31 -30.44 27.64
C ASN A 185 8.66 -29.12 27.20
N ILE A 186 7.87 -29.16 26.13
CA ILE A 186 7.12 -28.00 25.64
C ILE A 186 6.09 -27.58 26.69
N ARG A 187 5.33 -28.52 27.25
CA ARG A 187 4.30 -28.22 28.28
C ARG A 187 4.91 -27.56 29.51
N VAL A 188 5.97 -28.14 30.07
CA VAL A 188 6.65 -27.61 31.25
C VAL A 188 7.22 -26.21 30.99
N ALA A 189 7.84 -25.98 29.82
CA ALA A 189 8.38 -24.68 29.46
C ALA A 189 7.29 -23.59 29.37
N ILE A 190 6.16 -23.93 28.75
CA ILE A 190 5.00 -23.04 28.62
C ILE A 190 4.37 -22.76 29.99
N GLU A 191 4.05 -23.81 30.75
CA GLU A 191 3.43 -23.69 32.08
C GLU A 191 4.30 -22.88 33.05
N GLY A 192 5.60 -23.14 33.10
CA GLY A 192 6.53 -22.40 33.97
C GLY A 192 6.61 -20.91 33.66
N THR A 193 6.45 -20.54 32.38
CA THR A 193 6.53 -19.15 31.94
C THR A 193 5.22 -18.41 32.06
N ILE A 194 4.10 -19.10 31.83
CA ILE A 194 2.76 -18.53 31.98
C ILE A 194 2.42 -18.34 33.46
N ASN A 195 2.77 -19.30 34.32
CA ASN A 195 2.43 -19.29 35.75
C ASN A 195 3.41 -18.47 36.60
N SER A 196 4.52 -17.97 36.05
CA SER A 196 5.43 -17.10 36.80
C SER A 196 4.80 -15.73 37.07
N SER A 197 4.89 -15.27 38.31
CA SER A 197 4.54 -13.90 38.69
C SER A 197 5.60 -12.94 38.15
N HIS A 198 5.24 -12.10 37.17
CA HIS A 198 6.15 -11.14 36.57
C HIS A 198 5.93 -9.74 37.17
N ASN A 199 7.00 -9.03 37.50
CA ASN A 199 6.95 -7.71 38.14
C ASN A 199 6.78 -6.55 37.12
N GLY A 200 6.61 -6.85 35.82
CA GLY A 200 6.35 -5.87 34.77
C GLY A 200 6.13 -6.47 33.38
N GLY A 201 5.51 -5.69 32.47
CA GLY A 201 5.18 -6.15 31.10
C GLY A 201 6.38 -6.50 30.23
N VAL A 202 7.50 -5.77 30.38
CA VAL A 202 8.74 -6.00 29.61
C VAL A 202 9.37 -7.35 29.95
N GLU A 203 9.45 -7.70 31.24
CA GLU A 203 9.98 -8.99 31.69
C GLU A 203 9.13 -10.15 31.16
N ARG A 204 7.80 -9.98 31.19
CA ARG A 204 6.87 -10.96 30.62
C ARG A 204 7.12 -11.17 29.12
N ILE A 205 7.30 -10.10 28.34
CA ILE A 205 7.61 -10.19 26.90
C ILE A 205 8.89 -10.98 26.66
N ILE A 206 9.96 -10.66 27.38
CA ILE A 206 11.27 -11.33 27.25
C ILE A 206 11.12 -12.83 27.56
N ASN A 207 10.37 -13.18 28.60
CA ASN A 207 10.17 -14.58 28.98
C ASN A 207 9.31 -15.33 27.94
N MET A 208 8.26 -14.71 27.41
CA MET A 208 7.46 -15.29 26.32
C MET A 208 8.29 -15.51 25.05
N GLN A 209 9.14 -14.54 24.68
CA GLN A 209 10.07 -14.68 23.55
C GLN A 209 11.06 -15.83 23.76
N LYS A 210 11.61 -15.99 24.98
CA LYS A 210 12.51 -17.11 25.30
C LYS A 210 11.83 -18.46 25.14
N VAL A 211 10.59 -18.61 25.64
CA VAL A 211 9.81 -19.85 25.47
C VAL A 211 9.50 -20.10 24.01
N LEU A 212 9.05 -19.09 23.28
CA LEU A 212 8.77 -19.20 21.85
C LEU A 212 10.01 -19.70 21.10
N LEU A 213 11.17 -19.12 21.38
CA LEU A 213 12.44 -19.49 20.78
C LEU A 213 12.89 -20.90 21.14
N PHE A 214 12.72 -21.29 22.42
CA PHE A 214 12.98 -22.65 22.89
C PHE A 214 12.12 -23.66 22.13
N ILE A 215 10.81 -23.44 22.07
CA ILE A 215 9.86 -24.30 21.36
C ILE A 215 10.26 -24.42 19.89
N PHE A 216 10.50 -23.29 19.21
CA PHE A 216 10.81 -23.29 17.78
C PHE A 216 12.12 -24.01 17.47
N ASN A 217 13.18 -23.82 18.27
CA ASN A 217 14.41 -24.61 18.10
C ASN A 217 14.24 -26.07 18.50
N TYR A 218 13.29 -26.39 19.38
CA TYR A 218 12.99 -27.77 19.76
C TYR A 218 12.27 -28.53 18.64
N ILE A 219 11.36 -27.86 17.93
CA ILE A 219 10.53 -28.48 16.89
C ILE A 219 11.09 -28.30 15.48
N ALA A 220 11.99 -27.36 15.23
CA ALA A 220 12.63 -27.18 13.93
C ALA A 220 13.71 -28.25 13.72
N GLY A 221 13.54 -29.10 12.70
CA GLY A 221 14.49 -30.18 12.44
C GLY A 221 15.78 -29.72 11.75
N ASN A 222 15.70 -28.74 10.85
CA ASN A 222 16.79 -28.40 9.92
C ASN A 222 17.32 -26.96 10.07
N HIS A 223 16.77 -26.20 11.01
CA HIS A 223 17.07 -24.78 11.16
C HIS A 223 17.39 -24.45 12.60
N LYS A 224 18.36 -23.57 12.77
CA LYS A 224 18.51 -22.81 14.00
C LYS A 224 17.69 -21.54 13.87
N ILE A 225 16.82 -21.28 14.84
CA ILE A 225 15.93 -20.13 14.83
C ILE A 225 16.44 -19.11 15.85
N SER A 226 16.36 -17.83 15.50
CA SER A 226 16.73 -16.68 16.32
C SER A 226 15.67 -15.58 16.21
N ILE A 227 15.51 -14.75 17.24
CA ILE A 227 14.73 -13.51 17.16
C ILE A 227 15.69 -12.38 16.79
N GLU A 228 15.49 -11.73 15.64
CA GLU A 228 16.35 -10.65 15.15
C GLU A 228 15.89 -9.29 15.64
N SER A 229 14.58 -9.07 15.70
CA SER A 229 13.97 -7.89 16.27
C SER A 229 12.58 -8.21 16.82
N SER A 230 12.13 -7.40 17.77
CA SER A 230 10.77 -7.49 18.29
C SER A 230 10.28 -6.12 18.74
N GLU A 231 9.08 -5.79 18.28
CA GLU A 231 8.32 -4.59 18.62
C GLU A 231 7.01 -5.04 19.30
N LEU A 232 7.12 -5.91 20.30
CA LEU A 232 5.98 -6.37 21.07
C LEU A 232 5.68 -5.38 22.20
N GLU A 233 4.40 -5.12 22.41
CA GLU A 233 3.88 -4.31 23.49
C GLU A 233 2.98 -5.14 24.39
N TYR A 234 3.12 -4.91 25.70
CA TYR A 234 2.26 -5.53 26.69
C TYR A 234 1.06 -4.61 26.98
N LEU A 235 -0.14 -4.99 26.55
CA LEU A 235 -1.39 -4.24 26.74
C LEU A 235 -2.29 -4.97 27.73
N PRO A 236 -2.14 -4.75 29.05
CA PRO A 236 -3.07 -5.27 30.04
C PRO A 236 -4.37 -4.49 29.93
N THR A 237 -5.44 -5.12 29.44
CA THR A 237 -6.78 -4.48 29.40
C THR A 237 -7.79 -5.36 30.10
N GLU A 238 -8.70 -4.76 30.88
CA GLU A 238 -9.76 -5.46 31.64
C GLU A 238 -10.66 -6.36 30.77
N ASN A 239 -10.71 -6.13 29.45
CA ASN A 239 -11.53 -6.89 28.49
C ASN A 239 -10.72 -7.59 27.36
N LEU A 240 -9.38 -7.45 27.31
CA LEU A 240 -8.51 -8.12 26.34
C LEU A 240 -7.44 -8.90 27.11
N ILE A 241 -7.72 -10.17 27.36
CA ILE A 241 -6.94 -11.06 28.25
C ILE A 241 -5.66 -11.59 27.58
N PHE A 242 -5.35 -11.17 26.34
CA PHE A 242 -4.08 -11.49 25.68
C PHE A 242 -3.17 -10.30 25.68
N GLY A 243 -2.11 -10.38 26.46
CA GLY A 243 -1.37 -9.19 26.81
C GLY A 243 -0.40 -8.72 25.74
N MET A 244 -0.10 -9.45 24.66
CA MET A 244 1.07 -9.14 23.80
C MET A 244 0.75 -9.07 22.31
N PHE A 245 0.90 -7.88 21.75
CA PHE A 245 0.69 -7.56 20.34
C PHE A 245 1.89 -6.80 19.77
N GLY A 246 1.99 -6.73 18.44
CA GLY A 246 3.07 -6.03 17.77
C GLY A 246 3.72 -6.91 16.71
N SER A 247 5.05 -6.90 16.61
CA SER A 247 5.72 -7.76 15.63
C SER A 247 6.99 -8.44 16.13
N ILE A 248 7.31 -9.58 15.52
CA ILE A 248 8.53 -10.35 15.77
C ILE A 248 9.17 -10.71 14.43
N VAL A 249 10.46 -10.47 14.29
CA VAL A 249 11.27 -10.95 13.17
C VAL A 249 12.06 -12.18 13.60
N LEU A 250 11.83 -13.31 12.92
CA LEU A 250 12.49 -14.58 13.16
C LEU A 250 13.50 -14.85 12.04
N GLY A 251 14.76 -15.07 12.41
CA GLY A 251 15.83 -15.48 11.50
C GLY A 251 16.02 -17.00 11.54
N PHE A 252 15.91 -17.64 10.39
CA PHE A 252 16.18 -19.06 10.16
C PHE A 252 17.59 -19.20 9.60
N GLU A 253 18.40 -20.05 10.22
CA GLU A 253 19.77 -20.32 9.82
C GLU A 253 19.96 -21.80 9.48
N ALA A 254 20.44 -22.07 8.27
CA ALA A 254 20.81 -23.40 7.80
C ALA A 254 21.92 -23.28 6.74
N LYS A 255 22.90 -24.20 6.76
CA LYS A 255 23.98 -24.28 5.74
C LYS A 255 24.73 -22.97 5.50
N GLY A 256 24.98 -22.19 6.56
CA GLY A 256 25.66 -20.89 6.47
C GLY A 256 24.85 -19.79 5.78
N LYS A 257 23.56 -20.01 5.53
CA LYS A 257 22.61 -19.01 5.03
C LYS A 257 21.66 -18.60 6.14
N LYS A 258 21.16 -17.36 6.03
CA LYS A 258 20.17 -16.80 6.93
C LYS A 258 19.05 -16.14 6.12
N GLU A 259 17.81 -16.53 6.40
CA GLU A 259 16.59 -15.96 5.82
C GLU A 259 15.64 -15.60 6.96
N SER A 260 14.87 -14.51 6.81
CA SER A 260 14.06 -13.98 7.91
C SER A 260 12.60 -13.80 7.52
N ILE A 261 11.72 -14.08 8.48
CA ILE A 261 10.27 -13.87 8.38
C ILE A 261 9.82 -12.88 9.45
N LYS A 262 8.72 -12.18 9.18
CA LYS A 262 8.05 -11.28 10.11
C LYS A 262 6.68 -11.83 10.44
N LEU A 263 6.36 -11.87 11.73
CA LEU A 263 5.04 -12.14 12.25
C LEU A 263 4.48 -10.83 12.82
N ASP A 264 3.45 -10.28 12.19
CA ASP A 264 2.63 -9.21 12.76
C ASP A 264 1.52 -9.88 13.58
N ILE A 265 1.53 -9.68 14.89
CA ILE A 265 0.65 -10.33 15.87
C ILE A 265 -0.35 -9.29 16.37
N LEU A 266 -1.56 -9.32 15.82
CA LEU A 266 -2.65 -8.39 16.13
C LEU A 266 -3.89 -9.17 16.57
N SER A 267 -4.77 -8.55 17.35
CA SER A 267 -5.96 -9.19 17.94
C SER A 267 -6.86 -9.92 16.94
N LYS A 268 -7.05 -9.38 15.73
CA LYS A 268 -7.86 -9.98 14.66
C LYS A 268 -7.13 -10.16 13.32
N TYR A 269 -6.05 -9.42 13.09
CA TYR A 269 -5.41 -9.31 11.77
C TYR A 269 -3.94 -9.72 11.82
N SER A 270 -3.66 -10.92 12.30
CA SER A 270 -2.28 -11.41 12.30
C SER A 270 -1.80 -11.73 10.88
N LYS A 271 -0.51 -11.52 10.61
CA LYS A 271 0.05 -11.64 9.27
C LYS A 271 1.45 -12.23 9.31
N PHE A 272 1.71 -13.14 8.37
CA PHE A 272 3.04 -13.61 8.04
C PHE A 272 3.59 -12.81 6.85
N SER A 273 4.86 -12.43 6.87
CA SER A 273 5.54 -11.80 5.73
C SER A 273 6.99 -12.25 5.64
N LEU A 274 7.53 -12.36 4.42
CA LEU A 274 8.97 -12.51 4.23
C LEU A 274 9.64 -11.14 4.48
N VAL A 275 10.74 -11.09 5.23
CA VAL A 275 11.46 -9.82 5.50
C VAL A 275 12.24 -9.37 4.27
N SER A 276 12.75 -10.33 3.51
CA SER A 276 13.32 -10.11 2.19
C SER A 276 12.41 -10.77 1.16
N ASP A 277 11.90 -9.99 0.22
CA ASP A 277 11.08 -10.47 -0.92
C ASP A 277 11.82 -11.49 -1.80
N PHE A 278 13.12 -11.67 -1.57
CA PHE A 278 13.98 -12.70 -2.11
C PHE A 278 15.07 -13.05 -1.11
N SER A 279 15.26 -14.34 -0.84
CA SER A 279 16.61 -14.82 -0.56
C SER A 279 17.47 -14.36 -1.75
N ALA A 280 18.60 -13.68 -1.49
CA ALA A 280 19.47 -13.29 -2.59
C ALA A 280 19.71 -14.53 -3.45
N PHE A 281 19.25 -14.52 -4.72
CA PHE A 281 19.42 -15.69 -5.59
C PHE A 281 20.86 -16.15 -5.49
N SER A 282 21.07 -17.47 -5.46
CA SER A 282 22.41 -18.00 -5.62
C SER A 282 23.03 -17.41 -6.88
N GLU A 283 24.36 -17.28 -6.90
CA GLU A 283 25.05 -16.79 -8.08
C GLU A 283 24.71 -17.64 -9.32
N ASP A 284 24.51 -18.95 -9.12
CA ASP A 284 24.04 -19.88 -10.13
C ASP A 284 22.64 -19.53 -10.67
N ALA A 285 21.68 -19.20 -9.80
CA ALA A 285 20.33 -18.81 -10.20
C ALA A 285 20.34 -17.43 -10.90
N LYS A 286 21.20 -16.50 -10.47
CA LYS A 286 21.37 -15.20 -11.16
C LYS A 286 21.94 -15.39 -12.56
N ASN A 287 22.99 -16.19 -12.70
CA ASN A 287 23.64 -16.46 -13.98
C ASN A 287 22.65 -17.11 -14.96
N GLU A 288 21.91 -18.13 -14.51
CA GLU A 288 20.84 -18.75 -15.31
C GLU A 288 19.82 -17.72 -15.79
N LEU A 289 19.38 -16.85 -14.88
CA LEU A 289 18.38 -15.84 -15.19
C LEU A 289 18.90 -14.81 -16.21
N MET A 290 20.16 -14.38 -16.11
CA MET A 290 20.82 -13.51 -17.09
C MET A 290 21.01 -14.19 -18.45
N ASP A 291 21.37 -15.46 -18.47
CA ASP A 291 21.54 -16.22 -19.71
C ASP A 291 20.20 -16.43 -20.42
N MET A 292 19.15 -16.77 -19.67
CA MET A 292 17.79 -16.81 -20.19
C MET A 292 17.37 -15.45 -20.76
N GLN A 293 17.66 -14.34 -20.06
CA GLN A 293 17.31 -13.00 -20.57
C GLN A 293 17.94 -12.75 -21.96
N ARG A 294 19.19 -13.16 -22.17
CA ARG A 294 19.88 -13.05 -23.47
C ARG A 294 19.22 -13.93 -24.54
N ILE A 295 18.84 -15.16 -24.21
CA ILE A 295 18.15 -16.09 -25.12
C ILE A 295 16.81 -15.51 -25.60
N TYR A 296 16.05 -14.90 -24.69
CA TYR A 296 14.71 -14.38 -24.98
C TYR A 296 14.69 -12.93 -25.50
N ASN A 297 15.83 -12.21 -25.53
CA ASN A 297 15.91 -10.80 -25.92
C ASN A 297 15.51 -10.50 -27.37
N SER A 298 15.78 -11.43 -28.29
CA SER A 298 15.50 -11.27 -29.72
C SER A 298 14.17 -11.91 -30.16
N ALA A 299 13.38 -12.39 -29.20
CA ALA A 299 12.27 -13.26 -29.51
C ALA A 299 11.03 -12.52 -30.03
N LYS A 300 10.38 -13.10 -31.06
CA LYS A 300 9.23 -12.50 -31.75
C LYS A 300 7.87 -13.11 -31.40
N SER A 301 7.83 -14.23 -30.67
CA SER A 301 6.56 -14.87 -30.32
C SER A 301 5.98 -14.33 -29.02
N HIS A 302 4.65 -14.36 -28.90
CA HIS A 302 3.91 -13.83 -27.74
C HIS A 302 4.42 -14.41 -26.40
N ILE A 303 4.55 -15.73 -26.30
CA ILE A 303 5.04 -16.42 -25.09
C ILE A 303 6.46 -15.96 -24.74
N LYS A 304 7.35 -15.85 -25.74
CA LYS A 304 8.73 -15.44 -25.49
C LYS A 304 8.83 -13.99 -25.05
N ILE A 305 7.94 -13.10 -25.52
CA ILE A 305 7.85 -11.72 -25.03
C ILE A 305 7.38 -11.68 -23.57
N ILE A 306 6.42 -12.52 -23.18
CA ILE A 306 5.98 -12.64 -21.78
C ILE A 306 7.16 -13.09 -20.90
N ILE A 307 7.87 -14.15 -21.32
CA ILE A 307 9.05 -14.66 -20.64
C ILE A 307 10.12 -13.57 -20.49
N TRP A 308 10.45 -12.88 -21.57
CA TRP A 308 11.46 -11.82 -21.55
C TRP A 308 11.08 -10.69 -20.58
N ASN A 309 9.80 -10.27 -20.56
CA ASN A 309 9.34 -9.27 -19.58
C ASN A 309 9.41 -9.80 -18.14
N TYR A 310 9.04 -11.06 -17.90
CA TYR A 310 9.17 -11.69 -16.59
C TYR A 310 10.63 -11.72 -16.10
N LEU A 311 11.56 -12.10 -16.98
CA LEU A 311 12.99 -12.14 -16.68
C LEU A 311 13.54 -10.74 -16.41
N ASN A 312 13.21 -9.74 -17.24
CA ASN A 312 13.61 -8.34 -17.02
C ASN A 312 13.11 -7.81 -15.68
N ASN A 313 11.83 -7.99 -15.40
CA ASN A 313 11.25 -7.58 -14.12
C ASN A 313 12.01 -8.27 -12.98
N SER A 314 12.25 -9.58 -13.07
CA SER A 314 13.01 -10.35 -12.08
C SER A 314 14.44 -9.81 -11.86
N ILE A 315 15.15 -9.44 -12.93
CA ILE A 315 16.50 -8.84 -12.85
C ILE A 315 16.46 -7.45 -12.22
N GLU A 316 15.51 -6.61 -12.63
CA GLU A 316 15.31 -5.30 -12.01
C GLU A 316 15.03 -5.45 -10.52
N ARG A 317 14.23 -6.46 -10.14
CA ARG A 317 13.97 -6.81 -8.73
C ARG A 317 15.28 -7.10 -7.98
N LEU A 318 16.14 -7.95 -8.55
CA LEU A 318 17.42 -8.35 -7.93
C LEU A 318 18.39 -7.20 -7.76
N ASN A 319 18.45 -6.30 -8.74
CA ASN A 319 19.30 -5.12 -8.68
C ASN A 319 18.82 -4.11 -7.63
N LYS A 320 17.78 -4.44 -6.85
CA LYS A 320 16.99 -3.52 -6.01
C LYS A 320 16.54 -2.28 -6.80
N LYS A 321 16.52 -2.39 -8.13
CA LYS A 321 15.95 -1.44 -9.09
C LYS A 321 14.47 -1.73 -9.34
N LEU A 322 13.89 -2.64 -8.57
CA LEU A 322 12.48 -2.98 -8.60
C LEU A 322 11.64 -1.70 -8.60
N PRO A 323 10.52 -1.68 -9.32
CA PRO A 323 9.54 -0.60 -9.29
C PRO A 323 8.79 -0.54 -7.96
N ALA A 324 9.49 -0.61 -6.82
CA ALA A 324 9.09 0.18 -5.69
C ALA A 324 9.12 1.64 -6.17
N GLN A 325 7.94 2.15 -6.51
CA GLN A 325 7.58 3.52 -6.13
C GLN A 325 8.30 4.65 -6.88
N SER A 326 9.11 4.37 -7.91
CA SER A 326 9.53 5.43 -8.81
C SER A 326 8.33 5.90 -9.61
N TYR A 327 7.90 7.14 -9.33
CA TYR A 327 6.90 7.85 -10.12
C TYR A 327 7.15 7.73 -11.64
N SER A 328 8.42 7.71 -12.08
CA SER A 328 8.77 7.59 -13.51
C SER A 328 8.43 6.22 -14.10
N ALA A 329 8.53 5.12 -13.34
CA ALA A 329 8.17 3.79 -13.81
C ALA A 329 6.65 3.66 -13.98
N ILE A 330 5.88 4.25 -13.05
CA ILE A 330 4.42 4.34 -13.14
C ILE A 330 4.03 5.17 -14.36
N VAL A 331 4.65 6.33 -14.58
CA VAL A 331 4.41 7.16 -15.78
C VAL A 331 4.75 6.39 -17.06
N GLY A 332 5.88 5.68 -17.12
CA GLY A 332 6.29 4.88 -18.28
C GLY A 332 5.35 3.71 -18.58
N MET A 333 4.94 2.96 -17.54
CA MET A 333 3.92 1.92 -17.66
C MET A 333 2.64 2.50 -18.27
N ILE A 334 2.19 3.64 -17.75
CA ILE A 334 0.90 4.15 -18.14
C ILE A 334 0.92 4.77 -19.54
N ALA A 335 2.02 5.40 -19.94
CA ALA A 335 2.23 5.83 -21.32
C ALA A 335 2.05 4.66 -22.31
N LYS A 336 2.62 3.49 -22.00
CA LYS A 336 2.45 2.27 -22.81
C LYS A 336 1.04 1.70 -22.71
N MET A 337 0.39 1.82 -21.55
CA MET A 337 -1.01 1.41 -21.41
C MET A 337 -2.00 2.25 -22.24
N LYS A 338 -1.64 3.45 -22.70
CA LYS A 338 -2.48 4.20 -23.67
C LYS A 338 -2.55 3.51 -25.02
N ILE A 339 -1.48 2.82 -25.40
CA ILE A 339 -1.40 2.04 -26.63
C ILE A 339 -2.09 0.69 -26.41
N SER A 340 -1.82 0.03 -25.28
CA SER A 340 -2.42 -1.26 -24.93
C SER A 340 -2.63 -1.40 -23.44
N VAL A 341 -3.90 -1.43 -23.00
CA VAL A 341 -4.28 -1.56 -21.59
C VAL A 341 -3.64 -2.79 -20.93
N ASN A 342 -3.47 -3.88 -21.68
CA ASN A 342 -2.87 -5.13 -21.21
C ASN A 342 -1.38 -5.01 -20.82
N TYR A 343 -0.71 -3.92 -21.18
CA TYR A 343 0.69 -3.68 -20.79
C TYR A 343 0.89 -3.67 -19.26
N ILE A 344 -0.16 -3.35 -18.49
CA ILE A 344 -0.10 -3.41 -17.03
C ILE A 344 0.30 -4.79 -16.50
N PHE A 345 -0.12 -5.86 -17.19
CA PHE A 345 0.21 -7.23 -16.81
C PHE A 345 1.67 -7.62 -17.09
N LEU A 346 2.41 -6.76 -17.81
CA LEU A 346 3.85 -6.91 -18.05
C LEU A 346 4.70 -6.11 -17.06
N CYS A 347 4.10 -5.29 -16.18
CA CYS A 347 4.82 -4.39 -15.27
C CYS A 347 5.05 -4.97 -13.87
N GLY A 348 4.76 -6.27 -13.70
CA GLY A 348 4.86 -6.94 -12.41
C GLY A 348 3.58 -6.83 -11.58
N ARG A 349 3.73 -7.04 -10.27
CA ARG A 349 2.63 -7.30 -9.34
C ARG A 349 1.96 -6.03 -8.87
N ILE A 350 0.63 -6.01 -8.93
CA ILE A 350 -0.21 -4.97 -8.33
C ILE A 350 -0.55 -5.35 -6.87
N ASN A 351 0.46 -5.51 -6.02
CA ASN A 351 0.28 -5.98 -4.65
C ASN A 351 0.28 -4.84 -3.61
N SER A 352 1.14 -3.84 -3.78
CA SER A 352 1.28 -2.72 -2.86
C SER A 352 0.09 -1.77 -2.91
N LEU A 353 -0.40 -1.39 -1.73
CA LEU A 353 -1.42 -0.36 -1.55
C LEU A 353 -1.07 0.96 -2.27
N TRP A 354 0.19 1.40 -2.20
CA TRP A 354 0.67 2.60 -2.89
C TRP A 354 0.65 2.44 -4.41
N TYR A 355 0.95 1.25 -4.91
CA TYR A 355 0.94 0.99 -6.35
C TYR A 355 -0.50 0.95 -6.89
N LYS A 356 -1.42 0.29 -6.15
CA LYS A 356 -2.86 0.30 -6.42
C LYS A 356 -3.40 1.73 -6.46
N MET A 357 -3.13 2.52 -5.41
CA MET A 357 -3.52 3.94 -5.32
C MET A 357 -3.04 4.73 -6.55
N SER A 358 -1.78 4.54 -6.93
CA SER A 358 -1.16 5.29 -8.03
C SER A 358 -1.80 4.98 -9.38
N ILE A 359 -2.13 3.71 -9.66
CA ILE A 359 -2.86 3.30 -10.87
C ILE A 359 -4.26 3.93 -10.88
N ILE A 360 -4.98 3.87 -9.76
CA ILE A 360 -6.35 4.42 -9.64
C ILE A 360 -6.34 5.94 -9.84
N ASN A 361 -5.49 6.66 -9.10
CA ASN A 361 -5.34 8.11 -9.18
C ASN A 361 -5.05 8.55 -10.61
N TYR A 362 -4.07 7.91 -11.26
CA TYR A 362 -3.75 8.28 -12.64
C TYR A 362 -4.96 8.10 -13.55
N ARG A 363 -5.64 6.95 -13.49
CA ARG A 363 -6.76 6.66 -14.40
C ARG A 363 -7.94 7.59 -14.21
N LEU A 364 -8.32 7.86 -12.97
CA LEU A 364 -9.50 8.67 -12.69
C LEU A 364 -9.25 10.16 -12.88
N ILE A 365 -8.03 10.65 -12.64
CA ILE A 365 -7.66 12.05 -12.89
C ILE A 365 -7.42 12.30 -14.39
N HIS A 366 -6.72 11.40 -15.09
CA HIS A 366 -6.44 11.56 -16.52
C HIS A 366 -7.70 11.52 -17.38
N ASN A 367 -8.64 10.62 -17.06
CA ASN A 367 -9.82 10.39 -17.89
C ASN A 367 -10.99 11.37 -17.59
N THR A 368 -10.79 12.41 -16.77
CA THR A 368 -11.82 13.43 -16.52
C THR A 368 -12.22 14.22 -17.78
N ILE A 369 -11.46 14.13 -18.88
CA ILE A 369 -11.77 14.81 -20.13
C ILE A 369 -12.82 14.05 -20.98
N GLN A 370 -12.84 12.72 -20.91
CA GLN A 370 -13.65 11.88 -21.79
C GLN A 370 -14.55 10.96 -20.97
N LYS A 371 -15.86 11.01 -21.22
CA LYS A 371 -16.78 10.04 -20.65
C LYS A 371 -16.43 8.67 -21.23
N LEU A 372 -15.99 7.75 -20.38
CA LEU A 372 -15.67 6.38 -20.81
C LEU A 372 -16.97 5.56 -20.89
N PRO A 373 -17.12 4.67 -21.90
CA PRO A 373 -18.23 3.72 -21.93
C PRO A 373 -18.09 2.71 -20.77
N GLU A 374 -19.21 2.22 -20.24
CA GLU A 374 -19.22 1.26 -19.12
C GLU A 374 -18.47 -0.05 -19.45
N SER A 375 -18.43 -0.43 -20.73
CA SER A 375 -17.67 -1.60 -21.21
C SER A 375 -16.15 -1.39 -21.29
N ASN A 376 -15.64 -0.22 -20.89
CA ASN A 376 -14.22 0.11 -21.01
C ASN A 376 -13.36 -0.77 -20.09
N GLN A 377 -12.35 -1.44 -20.67
CA GLN A 377 -11.43 -2.32 -19.95
C GLN A 377 -10.68 -1.62 -18.81
N ILE A 378 -10.41 -0.31 -18.93
CA ILE A 378 -9.75 0.48 -17.88
C ILE A 378 -10.66 0.57 -16.66
N LEU A 379 -11.96 0.85 -16.84
CA LEU A 379 -12.91 0.92 -15.72
C LEU A 379 -13.00 -0.43 -15.01
N ARG A 380 -13.03 -1.54 -15.76
CA ARG A 380 -13.03 -2.90 -15.19
C ARG A 380 -11.76 -3.19 -14.39
N ILE A 381 -10.59 -2.88 -14.92
CA ILE A 381 -9.31 -3.06 -14.19
C ILE A 381 -9.29 -2.18 -12.93
N THR A 382 -9.69 -0.91 -13.03
CA THR A 382 -9.78 -0.01 -11.87
C THR A 382 -10.75 -0.55 -10.82
N SER A 383 -11.92 -1.04 -11.21
CA SER A 383 -12.90 -1.66 -10.32
C SER A 383 -12.33 -2.91 -9.64
N ASN A 384 -11.64 -3.78 -10.38
CA ASN A 384 -11.01 -4.98 -9.82
C ASN A 384 -9.89 -4.62 -8.83
N ILE A 385 -9.10 -3.57 -9.12
CA ILE A 385 -8.07 -3.11 -8.19
C ILE A 385 -8.72 -2.56 -6.91
N ILE A 386 -9.77 -1.75 -7.02
CA ILE A 386 -10.51 -1.24 -5.86
C ILE A 386 -11.11 -2.40 -5.04
N GLY A 387 -11.78 -3.35 -5.70
CA GLY A 387 -12.37 -4.53 -5.06
C GLY A 387 -11.35 -5.48 -4.43
N SER A 388 -10.07 -5.41 -4.83
CA SER A 388 -8.98 -6.17 -4.21
C SER A 388 -8.44 -5.55 -2.91
N VAL A 389 -9.09 -4.51 -2.38
CA VAL A 389 -8.66 -3.77 -1.19
C VAL A 389 -9.74 -3.82 -0.12
N CYS A 390 -9.33 -4.01 1.14
CA CYS A 390 -10.24 -3.93 2.30
C CYS A 390 -10.66 -2.47 2.55
N LEU A 391 -11.78 -2.07 1.95
CA LEU A 391 -12.35 -0.73 2.10
C LEU A 391 -13.06 -0.53 3.45
N ASP A 392 -13.24 -1.57 4.26
CA ASP A 392 -13.79 -1.43 5.62
C ASP A 392 -12.84 -0.65 6.53
N ASN A 393 -11.52 -0.74 6.28
CA ASN A 393 -10.53 0.03 6.97
C ASN A 393 -10.56 1.50 6.50
N PRO A 394 -10.91 2.48 7.37
CA PRO A 394 -11.06 3.88 6.95
C PRO A 394 -9.79 4.49 6.38
N ARG A 395 -8.61 4.13 6.93
CA ARG A 395 -7.32 4.65 6.46
C ARG A 395 -7.02 4.16 5.05
N ILE A 396 -7.27 2.87 4.78
CA ILE A 396 -7.05 2.27 3.47
C ILE A 396 -8.08 2.81 2.46
N ARG A 397 -9.36 2.84 2.83
CA ARG A 397 -10.45 3.41 2.01
C ARG A 397 -10.14 4.83 1.58
N LYS A 398 -9.79 5.69 2.54
CA LYS A 398 -9.39 7.07 2.31
C LYS A 398 -8.24 7.19 1.32
N MET A 399 -7.17 6.42 1.54
CA MET A 399 -5.99 6.44 0.66
C MET A 399 -6.34 6.03 -0.79
N ILE A 400 -7.22 5.05 -0.98
CA ILE A 400 -7.59 4.55 -2.32
C ILE A 400 -8.62 5.43 -3.03
N LEU A 401 -9.64 5.92 -2.33
CA LEU A 401 -10.83 6.53 -2.96
C LEU A 401 -10.86 8.05 -2.89
N LEU A 402 -10.26 8.68 -1.88
CA LEU A 402 -10.50 10.11 -1.62
C LEU A 402 -9.98 11.03 -2.74
N THR A 403 -8.68 10.96 -3.04
CA THR A 403 -8.06 11.77 -4.11
C THR A 403 -8.76 11.59 -5.47
N PRO A 404 -8.98 10.36 -5.98
CA PRO A 404 -9.56 10.20 -7.31
C PRO A 404 -11.03 10.62 -7.38
N PHE A 405 -11.80 10.48 -6.28
CA PHE A 405 -13.22 10.85 -6.27
C PHE A 405 -13.42 12.36 -6.18
N ILE A 406 -12.63 13.07 -5.36
CA ILE A 406 -12.64 14.53 -5.32
C ILE A 406 -12.18 15.12 -6.67
N CYS A 407 -11.20 14.50 -7.33
CA CYS A 407 -10.73 14.97 -8.63
C CYS A 407 -11.66 14.66 -9.81
N ASN A 408 -12.66 13.78 -9.65
CA ASN A 408 -13.51 13.32 -10.76
C ASN A 408 -14.98 13.27 -10.34
N PHE A 409 -15.73 14.31 -10.69
CA PHE A 409 -17.18 14.39 -10.42
C PHE A 409 -18.00 13.21 -11.02
N ASN A 410 -17.52 12.53 -12.05
CA ASN A 410 -18.25 11.40 -12.66
C ASN A 410 -17.98 10.06 -11.96
N HIS A 411 -17.23 10.02 -10.86
CA HIS A 411 -16.86 8.75 -10.21
C HIS A 411 -18.09 7.91 -9.81
N GLU A 412 -19.16 8.54 -9.30
CA GLU A 412 -20.40 7.84 -8.92
C GLU A 412 -21.06 7.11 -10.10
N LYS A 413 -20.94 7.67 -11.31
CA LYS A 413 -21.46 7.02 -12.53
C LYS A 413 -20.61 5.83 -12.96
N TYR A 414 -19.31 5.86 -12.67
CA TYR A 414 -18.40 4.77 -13.03
C TYR A 414 -18.38 3.65 -12.00
N PHE A 415 -18.66 3.95 -10.74
CA PHE A 415 -18.61 3.00 -9.63
C PHE A 415 -19.85 3.13 -8.72
N PRO A 416 -21.07 2.88 -9.24
CA PRO A 416 -22.30 3.08 -8.48
C PRO A 416 -22.44 2.15 -7.27
N SER A 417 -21.72 1.03 -7.25
CA SER A 417 -21.72 0.07 -6.15
C SER A 417 -20.79 0.44 -4.99
N ILE A 418 -20.02 1.52 -5.10
CA ILE A 418 -19.11 1.97 -4.03
C ILE A 418 -19.84 3.01 -3.19
N GLU A 419 -20.24 2.62 -1.98
CA GLU A 419 -20.85 3.52 -0.99
C GLU A 419 -19.78 4.39 -0.31
N TYR A 420 -19.30 5.42 -1.00
CA TYR A 420 -18.33 6.37 -0.47
C TYR A 420 -18.56 7.78 -1.01
N ASN A 421 -19.43 8.53 -0.32
CA ASN A 421 -19.76 9.92 -0.69
C ASN A 421 -18.80 10.89 0.00
N THR A 422 -17.95 11.58 -0.80
CA THR A 422 -16.94 12.49 -0.26
C THR A 422 -17.52 13.83 0.24
N ASP A 423 -18.69 14.26 -0.24
CA ASP A 423 -19.33 15.51 0.16
C ASP A 423 -19.90 15.47 1.58
N ASN A 424 -20.25 14.27 2.07
CA ASN A 424 -20.88 14.06 3.38
C ASN A 424 -19.91 13.48 4.44
N LEU A 425 -18.60 13.42 4.16
CA LEU A 425 -17.63 12.91 5.12
C LEU A 425 -17.48 13.83 6.34
N PRO A 426 -17.28 13.27 7.55
CA PRO A 426 -16.96 14.07 8.72
C PRO A 426 -15.59 14.75 8.56
N ILE A 427 -15.39 15.88 9.23
CA ILE A 427 -14.13 16.66 9.19
C ILE A 427 -12.92 15.81 9.63
N SER A 428 -13.14 14.81 10.51
CA SER A 428 -12.11 13.85 10.92
C SER A 428 -11.64 12.92 9.80
N GLU A 429 -12.44 12.71 8.75
CA GLU A 429 -12.10 11.83 7.62
C GLU A 429 -11.59 12.60 6.40
N LEU A 430 -12.07 13.81 6.15
CA LEU A 430 -11.62 14.68 5.05
C LEU A 430 -11.22 16.05 5.59
N GLY A 431 -9.91 16.33 5.60
CA GLY A 431 -9.34 17.59 6.06
C GLY A 431 -8.60 18.36 4.96
N VAL A 432 -8.11 19.55 5.33
CA VAL A 432 -7.38 20.45 4.43
C VAL A 432 -6.12 19.81 3.81
N ASP A 433 -5.42 18.97 4.57
CA ASP A 433 -4.21 18.27 4.10
C ASP A 433 -4.50 17.24 3.01
N ASP A 434 -5.68 16.62 3.05
CA ASP A 434 -6.08 15.65 2.04
C ASP A 434 -6.35 16.35 0.71
N VAL A 435 -6.99 17.52 0.77
CA VAL A 435 -7.22 18.36 -0.41
C VAL A 435 -5.91 18.86 -1.00
N ARG A 436 -4.96 19.31 -0.16
CA ARG A 436 -3.61 19.69 -0.62
C ARG A 436 -2.90 18.52 -1.29
N THR A 437 -3.05 17.32 -0.73
CA THR A 437 -2.50 16.08 -1.32
C THR A 437 -3.14 15.78 -2.67
N ALA A 438 -4.46 15.94 -2.79
CA ALA A 438 -5.18 15.79 -4.06
C ALA A 438 -4.74 16.82 -5.11
N LEU A 439 -4.57 18.10 -4.74
CA LEU A 439 -4.04 19.15 -5.62
C LEU A 439 -2.63 18.83 -6.12
N SER A 440 -1.75 18.36 -5.23
CA SER A 440 -0.41 17.94 -5.61
C SER A 440 -0.43 16.74 -6.55
N ALA A 441 -1.26 15.73 -6.27
CA ALA A 441 -1.42 14.55 -7.13
C ALA A 441 -1.98 14.94 -8.50
N LEU A 442 -2.96 15.85 -8.53
CA LEU A 442 -3.57 16.38 -9.73
C LEU A 442 -2.53 17.01 -10.66
N ILE A 443 -1.70 17.91 -10.13
CA ILE A 443 -0.66 18.59 -10.92
C ILE A 443 0.37 17.59 -11.41
N ASN A 444 0.76 16.61 -10.59
CA ASN A 444 1.72 15.59 -11.01
C ASN A 444 1.15 14.75 -12.19
N ILE A 445 -0.07 14.26 -12.05
CA ILE A 445 -0.68 13.29 -12.97
C ILE A 445 -1.18 13.93 -14.27
N SER A 446 -1.79 15.12 -14.21
CA SER A 446 -2.44 15.73 -15.37
C SER A 446 -1.44 15.97 -16.50
N GLU A 447 -1.66 15.43 -17.69
CA GLU A 447 -0.70 15.63 -18.79
C GLU A 447 -0.97 16.88 -19.60
N THR A 448 -2.24 17.31 -19.64
CA THR A 448 -2.68 18.47 -20.41
C THR A 448 -3.28 19.51 -19.47
N LYS A 449 -3.18 20.78 -19.87
CA LYS A 449 -3.86 21.88 -19.17
C LYS A 449 -5.37 21.61 -19.04
N LYS A 450 -6.00 21.02 -20.05
CA LYS A 450 -7.43 20.67 -20.03
C LYS A 450 -7.79 19.63 -18.95
N SER A 451 -6.96 18.59 -18.79
CA SER A 451 -7.17 17.56 -17.76
C SER A 451 -7.05 18.16 -16.35
N PHE A 452 -6.04 19.02 -16.17
CA PHE A 452 -5.89 19.80 -14.94
C PHE A 452 -7.14 20.65 -14.68
N GLN A 453 -7.57 21.45 -15.65
CA GLN A 453 -8.71 22.37 -15.49
C GLN A 453 -10.01 21.66 -15.09
N ASN A 454 -10.32 20.52 -15.72
CA ASN A 454 -11.53 19.75 -15.43
C ASN A 454 -11.52 19.15 -14.01
N SER A 455 -10.38 18.58 -13.62
CA SER A 455 -10.25 17.97 -12.30
C SER A 455 -10.16 19.03 -11.20
N PHE A 456 -9.48 20.14 -11.48
CA PHE A 456 -9.44 21.31 -10.59
C PHE A 456 -10.84 21.90 -10.37
N HIS A 457 -11.65 21.98 -11.42
CA HIS A 457 -13.07 22.34 -11.30
C HIS A 457 -13.84 21.36 -10.38
N SER A 458 -13.60 20.05 -10.52
CA SER A 458 -14.25 19.05 -9.64
C SER A 458 -13.85 19.25 -8.18
N ILE A 459 -12.57 19.52 -7.92
CA ILE A 459 -12.05 19.83 -6.59
C ILE A 459 -12.74 21.08 -6.02
N LEU A 460 -12.82 22.19 -6.78
CA LEU A 460 -13.43 23.45 -6.31
C LEU A 460 -14.94 23.33 -6.05
N ALA A 461 -15.63 22.46 -6.78
CA ALA A 461 -17.06 22.20 -6.60
C ALA A 461 -17.36 21.42 -5.30
N HIS A 462 -16.36 20.75 -4.72
CA HIS A 462 -16.53 19.90 -3.54
C HIS A 462 -16.90 20.71 -2.28
N ALA A 463 -17.75 20.15 -1.42
CA ALA A 463 -18.30 20.87 -0.26
C ALA A 463 -17.23 21.41 0.72
N ILE A 464 -16.10 20.71 0.87
CA ILE A 464 -14.97 21.14 1.74
C ILE A 464 -14.42 22.52 1.34
N PHE A 465 -14.39 22.87 0.05
CA PHE A 465 -13.91 24.19 -0.38
C PHE A 465 -14.84 25.30 0.09
N ASN A 466 -16.11 25.00 0.43
CA ASN A 466 -17.03 26.00 0.96
C ASN A 466 -16.68 26.38 2.41
N ARG A 467 -16.09 25.45 3.15
CA ARG A 467 -15.80 25.61 4.58
C ARG A 467 -14.36 26.03 4.85
N GLU A 468 -13.42 25.48 4.08
CA GLU A 468 -12.00 25.51 4.42
C GLU A 468 -11.11 26.17 3.35
N LEU A 469 -11.66 27.06 2.51
CA LEU A 469 -10.89 27.67 1.40
C LEU A 469 -9.57 28.30 1.88
N PHE A 470 -9.62 29.10 2.95
CA PHE A 470 -8.45 29.73 3.54
C PHE A 470 -7.49 28.66 4.06
N GLY A 471 -7.97 27.73 4.90
CA GLY A 471 -7.19 26.62 5.42
C GLY A 471 -6.51 25.80 4.31
N ILE A 472 -7.20 25.47 3.21
CA ILE A 472 -6.61 24.72 2.10
C ILE A 472 -5.41 25.45 1.50
N PHE A 473 -5.47 26.77 1.31
CA PHE A 473 -4.48 27.54 0.55
C PHE A 473 -3.50 28.38 1.40
N GLU A 474 -3.73 28.59 2.69
CA GLU A 474 -2.87 29.44 3.54
C GLU A 474 -1.43 28.92 3.66
N SER A 475 -1.22 27.61 3.53
CA SER A 475 0.09 27.01 3.81
C SER A 475 1.13 27.29 2.72
N TYR A 476 2.40 27.36 3.10
CA TYR A 476 3.51 27.41 2.14
C TYR A 476 3.50 26.20 1.18
N LYS A 477 3.05 25.02 1.64
CA LYS A 477 2.89 23.83 0.80
C LYS A 477 1.89 24.07 -0.34
N SER A 478 0.80 24.78 -0.08
CA SER A 478 -0.19 25.14 -1.10
C SER A 478 0.37 26.14 -2.11
N PHE A 479 1.16 27.11 -1.63
CA PHE A 479 1.93 28.01 -2.50
C PHE A 479 2.92 27.23 -3.39
N GLU A 480 3.68 26.29 -2.83
CA GLU A 480 4.62 25.46 -3.60
C GLU A 480 3.88 24.65 -4.68
N ILE A 481 2.71 24.09 -4.36
CA ILE A 481 1.86 23.36 -5.30
C ILE A 481 1.39 24.28 -6.44
N MET A 482 0.78 25.42 -6.12
CA MET A 482 0.06 26.25 -7.09
C MET A 482 0.95 27.28 -7.81
N CYS A 483 1.92 27.86 -7.13
CA CYS A 483 2.76 28.94 -7.66
C CYS A 483 4.12 28.44 -8.18
N VAL A 484 4.57 27.25 -7.77
CA VAL A 484 5.84 26.67 -8.25
C VAL A 484 5.57 25.47 -9.15
N LYS A 485 4.96 24.40 -8.64
CA LYS A 485 4.79 23.14 -9.40
C LYS A 485 3.86 23.30 -10.61
N LEU A 486 2.70 23.93 -10.42
CA LEU A 486 1.76 24.21 -11.52
C LEU A 486 2.39 25.08 -12.61
N VAL A 487 3.09 26.14 -12.19
CA VAL A 487 3.72 27.13 -13.06
C VAL A 487 4.86 26.50 -13.87
N ASN A 488 5.72 25.72 -13.22
CA ASN A 488 6.78 24.97 -13.88
C ASN A 488 6.21 24.00 -14.93
N LYS A 489 5.02 23.44 -14.68
CA LYS A 489 4.39 22.46 -15.58
C LYS A 489 3.61 23.06 -16.75
N TYR A 490 2.85 24.14 -16.53
CA TYR A 490 1.91 24.70 -17.53
C TYR A 490 2.08 26.19 -17.82
N MET A 491 3.20 26.78 -17.40
CA MET A 491 3.51 28.20 -17.49
C MET A 491 2.68 29.10 -16.53
N PRO A 492 3.20 30.31 -16.19
CA PRO A 492 2.55 31.24 -15.25
C PRO A 492 1.09 31.60 -15.57
N VAL A 493 0.70 31.68 -16.85
CA VAL A 493 -0.67 31.99 -17.27
C VAL A 493 -1.73 31.02 -16.70
N THR A 494 -1.34 29.78 -16.39
CA THR A 494 -2.24 28.78 -15.80
C THR A 494 -2.57 29.07 -14.34
N LEU A 495 -1.65 29.72 -13.60
CA LEU A 495 -1.93 30.24 -12.26
C LEU A 495 -3.00 31.33 -12.31
N SER A 496 -2.89 32.27 -13.25
CA SER A 496 -3.90 33.32 -13.45
C SER A 496 -5.29 32.74 -13.69
N TRP A 497 -5.38 31.75 -14.57
CA TRP A 497 -6.63 31.03 -14.82
C TRP A 497 -7.17 30.37 -13.54
N ALA A 498 -6.32 29.69 -12.76
CA ALA A 498 -6.74 29.02 -11.54
C ALA A 498 -7.28 30.01 -10.49
N LEU A 499 -6.63 31.16 -10.31
CA LEU A 499 -7.08 32.22 -9.40
C LEU A 499 -8.42 32.82 -9.84
N GLN A 500 -8.58 33.12 -11.13
CA GLN A 500 -9.84 33.58 -11.70
C GLN A 500 -10.96 32.55 -11.52
N HIS A 501 -10.64 31.27 -11.64
CA HIS A 501 -11.60 30.18 -11.49
C HIS A 501 -12.00 29.94 -10.03
N ILE A 502 -11.07 30.09 -9.08
CA ILE A 502 -11.40 30.15 -7.64
C ILE A 502 -12.35 31.33 -7.37
N LYS A 503 -12.06 32.49 -7.97
CA LYS A 503 -12.89 33.69 -7.84
C LYS A 503 -14.28 33.53 -8.46
N SER A 504 -14.46 32.73 -9.51
CA SER A 504 -15.77 32.53 -10.14
C SER A 504 -16.67 31.54 -9.40
N PHE A 505 -16.09 30.56 -8.70
CA PHE A 505 -16.80 29.60 -7.85
C PHE A 505 -17.34 30.20 -6.55
N ARG A 506 -16.97 31.45 -6.26
CA ARG A 506 -17.36 32.16 -5.05
C ARG A 506 -17.84 33.56 -5.42
N VAL A 507 -19.04 33.90 -4.97
CA VAL A 507 -19.29 35.30 -4.66
C VAL A 507 -18.42 35.59 -3.43
N ASP A 508 -17.38 36.39 -3.62
CA ASP A 508 -16.36 36.70 -2.62
C ASP A 508 -16.95 37.48 -1.45
N HIS A 509 -17.64 36.77 -0.56
CA HIS A 509 -18.35 37.38 0.57
C HIS A 509 -17.41 37.78 1.71
N ASN A 510 -16.16 37.29 1.73
CA ASN A 510 -15.25 37.39 2.89
C ASN A 510 -13.78 37.74 2.54
N ASN A 511 -13.46 38.23 1.34
CA ASN A 511 -12.10 38.68 0.98
C ASN A 511 -11.01 37.59 1.02
N VAL A 512 -11.39 36.31 1.11
CA VAL A 512 -10.47 35.20 1.41
C VAL A 512 -9.42 35.02 0.31
N LEU A 513 -9.79 35.24 -0.96
CA LEU A 513 -8.85 35.11 -2.06
C LEU A 513 -7.79 36.21 -2.06
N ASP A 514 -8.17 37.44 -1.73
CA ASP A 514 -7.25 38.57 -1.61
C ASP A 514 -6.22 38.31 -0.51
N GLU A 515 -6.67 37.80 0.64
CA GLU A 515 -5.80 37.37 1.75
C GLU A 515 -4.84 36.25 1.33
N ILE A 516 -5.32 35.20 0.67
CA ILE A 516 -4.48 34.12 0.13
C ILE A 516 -3.44 34.67 -0.86
N CYS A 517 -3.85 35.53 -1.79
CA CYS A 517 -2.95 36.11 -2.79
C CYS A 517 -1.90 37.01 -2.13
N PHE A 518 -2.27 37.76 -1.09
CA PHE A 518 -1.34 38.61 -0.32
C PHE A 518 -0.31 37.78 0.45
N LEU A 519 -0.71 36.65 1.05
CA LEU A 519 0.22 35.73 1.68
C LEU A 519 1.13 35.02 0.67
N TRP A 520 0.59 34.55 -0.44
CA TRP A 520 1.37 33.93 -1.51
C TRP A 520 2.34 34.91 -2.17
N LEU A 521 1.97 36.18 -2.28
CA LEU A 521 2.86 37.24 -2.75
C LEU A 521 4.10 37.35 -1.84
N SER A 522 3.89 37.23 -0.52
CA SER A 522 4.97 37.22 0.48
C SER A 522 5.92 36.05 0.27
N TYR A 523 5.38 34.83 0.09
CA TYR A 523 6.17 33.64 -0.19
C TYR A 523 6.93 33.76 -1.52
N ALA A 524 6.30 34.29 -2.57
CA ALA A 524 6.92 34.51 -3.87
C ALA A 524 8.13 35.46 -3.80
N CYS A 525 8.04 36.53 -3.00
CA CYS A 525 9.13 37.48 -2.81
C CYS A 525 10.28 36.92 -1.93
N ILE A 526 9.97 36.05 -0.96
CA ILE A 526 10.98 35.43 -0.10
C ILE A 526 11.77 34.34 -0.86
N ASN A 527 11.16 33.67 -1.85
CA ASN A 527 11.85 32.63 -2.60
C ASN A 527 13.06 33.15 -3.39
N THR A 528 14.07 32.29 -3.54
CA THR A 528 15.29 32.57 -4.32
C THR A 528 15.56 31.43 -5.30
N PRO A 529 15.63 31.71 -6.62
CA PRO A 529 15.28 32.97 -7.27
C PRO A 529 13.76 33.24 -7.20
N TYR A 530 13.37 34.52 -7.11
CA TYR A 530 11.96 34.92 -7.21
C TYR A 530 11.50 34.96 -8.67
N ASN A 531 10.22 34.71 -8.93
CA ASN A 531 9.62 34.75 -10.27
C ASN A 531 8.70 35.97 -10.42
N LEU A 532 9.13 36.96 -11.21
CA LEU A 532 8.40 38.21 -11.41
C LEU A 532 7.02 38.03 -12.06
N GLU A 533 6.85 37.05 -12.96
CA GLU A 533 5.53 36.79 -13.55
C GLU A 533 4.55 36.24 -12.51
N VAL A 534 5.00 35.31 -11.66
CA VAL A 534 4.18 34.80 -10.55
C VAL A 534 3.80 35.92 -9.59
N ILE A 535 4.77 36.77 -9.21
CA ILE A 535 4.53 37.97 -8.38
C ILE A 535 3.46 38.87 -9.03
N SER A 536 3.57 39.13 -10.33
CA SER A 536 2.63 39.99 -11.08
C SER A 536 1.21 39.41 -11.10
N TYR A 537 1.06 38.09 -11.34
CA TYR A 537 -0.25 37.44 -11.31
C TYR A 537 -0.90 37.47 -9.93
N LEU A 538 -0.13 37.23 -8.87
CA LEU A 538 -0.62 37.31 -7.50
C LEU A 538 -1.03 38.75 -7.16
N TYR A 539 -0.16 39.72 -7.44
CA TYR A 539 -0.42 41.15 -7.22
C TYR A 539 -1.68 41.64 -7.93
N THR A 540 -1.90 41.22 -9.17
CA THR A 540 -3.08 41.62 -9.97
C THR A 540 -4.39 41.20 -9.29
N ASN A 541 -4.40 40.06 -8.59
CA ASN A 541 -5.60 39.51 -7.95
C ASN A 541 -5.87 40.04 -6.53
N ILE A 542 -5.05 40.98 -6.02
CA ILE A 542 -5.24 41.60 -4.69
C ILE A 542 -5.97 42.93 -4.82
N ASP A 543 -7.07 43.09 -4.10
CA ASP A 543 -7.64 44.37 -3.72
C ASP A 543 -7.10 44.76 -2.32
N PRO A 544 -6.22 45.78 -2.21
CA PRO A 544 -5.63 46.15 -0.93
C PRO A 544 -6.64 46.68 0.08
N LEU A 545 -7.83 47.10 -0.34
CA LEU A 545 -8.91 47.53 0.57
C LEU A 545 -9.51 46.37 1.35
N LYS A 546 -9.39 45.16 0.80
CA LYS A 546 -9.95 43.93 1.38
C LYS A 546 -9.04 43.29 2.43
N ILE A 547 -7.78 43.70 2.49
CA ILE A 547 -6.81 43.19 3.46
C ILE A 547 -7.05 43.84 4.82
N THR A 548 -7.43 43.03 5.80
CA THR A 548 -7.80 43.51 7.15
C THR A 548 -6.58 43.65 8.06
N SER A 549 -6.68 44.52 9.07
CA SER A 549 -5.65 44.65 10.12
C SER A 549 -5.46 43.36 10.92
N ARG A 550 -6.54 42.60 11.13
CA ARG A 550 -6.49 41.26 11.74
C ARG A 550 -5.61 40.32 10.91
N TYR A 551 -5.74 40.37 9.59
CA TYR A 551 -4.93 39.55 8.70
C TYR A 551 -3.45 39.93 8.73
N ILE A 552 -3.15 41.22 8.76
CA ILE A 552 -1.78 41.72 8.94
C ILE A 552 -1.16 41.18 10.23
N ALA A 553 -1.90 41.20 11.35
CA ALA A 553 -1.45 40.62 12.60
C ALA A 553 -1.20 39.10 12.49
N HIS A 554 -2.10 38.35 11.83
CA HIS A 554 -1.89 36.93 11.54
C HIS A 554 -0.59 36.70 10.76
N MET A 555 -0.35 37.46 9.69
CA MET A 555 0.87 37.35 8.89
C MET A 555 2.14 37.58 9.70
N THR A 556 2.15 38.53 10.64
CA THR A 556 3.33 38.78 11.50
C THR A 556 3.64 37.64 12.46
N SER A 557 2.67 36.76 12.73
CA SER A 557 2.87 35.56 13.54
C SER A 557 3.49 34.38 12.78
N ILE A 558 3.52 34.44 11.44
CA ILE A 558 4.07 33.37 10.60
C ILE A 558 5.59 33.37 10.71
N ARG A 559 6.13 32.30 11.28
CA ARG A 559 7.58 32.13 11.47
C ARG A 559 8.32 32.11 10.12
N GLY A 560 9.44 32.84 10.06
CA GLY A 560 10.35 32.82 8.90
C GLY A 560 9.99 33.81 7.79
N MET A 561 8.98 34.68 7.97
CA MET A 561 8.73 35.77 7.03
C MET A 561 9.73 36.92 7.19
N ASP A 562 10.40 37.25 6.08
CA ASP A 562 11.31 38.40 5.97
C ASP A 562 10.63 39.54 5.22
N PHE A 563 9.95 40.41 5.97
CA PHE A 563 9.24 41.55 5.40
C PHE A 563 10.15 42.59 4.75
N ASN A 564 11.41 42.70 5.18
CA ASN A 564 12.38 43.61 4.56
C ASN A 564 12.74 43.12 3.16
N ARG A 565 12.96 41.81 3.01
CA ARG A 565 13.17 41.19 1.70
C ARG A 565 11.95 41.33 0.80
N ILE A 566 10.73 41.15 1.34
CA ILE A 566 9.50 41.34 0.56
C ILE A 566 9.45 42.77 0.00
N LEU A 567 9.66 43.78 0.85
CA LEU A 567 9.68 45.18 0.43
C LEU A 567 10.78 45.46 -0.62
N MET A 568 11.97 44.90 -0.44
CA MET A 568 13.07 45.03 -1.40
C MET A 568 12.71 44.45 -2.77
N VAL A 569 12.09 43.26 -2.82
CA VAL A 569 11.67 42.62 -4.08
C VAL A 569 10.53 43.39 -4.75
N LEU A 570 9.57 43.90 -3.98
CA LEU A 570 8.51 44.75 -4.51
C LEU A 570 9.06 46.05 -5.12
N GLU A 571 10.03 46.68 -4.46
CA GLU A 571 10.67 47.90 -4.98
C GLU A 571 11.51 47.62 -6.23
N ALA A 572 12.23 46.50 -6.27
CA ALA A 572 12.94 46.07 -7.48
C ALA A 572 11.99 45.72 -8.64
N GLY A 573 10.83 45.14 -8.33
CA GLY A 573 9.78 44.79 -9.27
C GLY A 573 8.84 45.95 -9.64
N LYS A 574 9.08 47.15 -9.09
CA LYS A 574 8.21 48.33 -9.23
C LYS A 574 7.80 48.56 -10.69
N GLY A 575 8.75 48.66 -11.63
CA GLY A 575 8.43 48.87 -13.05
C GLY A 575 7.51 47.84 -13.73
N TRP A 576 7.26 46.67 -13.11
CA TRP A 576 6.38 45.61 -13.61
C TRP A 576 5.02 45.54 -12.89
N LEU A 577 4.91 46.14 -11.71
CA LEU A 577 3.74 46.02 -10.82
C LEU A 577 2.82 47.25 -10.86
N TYR A 578 3.29 48.37 -11.40
CA TYR A 578 2.46 49.57 -11.57
C TYR A 578 2.79 50.29 -12.88
N LEU A 579 1.82 51.06 -13.35
CA LEU A 579 1.95 52.00 -14.47
C LEU A 579 1.92 53.42 -13.89
N GLU A 580 3.02 54.17 -14.01
CA GLU A 580 3.15 55.55 -13.50
C GLU A 580 2.05 56.49 -13.97
N THR A 581 1.49 56.22 -15.15
CA THR A 581 0.45 57.02 -15.78
C THR A 581 -0.96 56.72 -15.28
N ASN A 582 -1.14 55.69 -14.43
CA ASN A 582 -2.43 55.28 -13.89
C ASN A 582 -2.48 55.50 -12.36
N THR A 583 -3.27 56.49 -11.94
CA THR A 583 -3.44 56.86 -10.53
C THR A 583 -3.94 55.70 -9.65
N GLU A 584 -4.88 54.88 -10.14
CA GLU A 584 -5.38 53.71 -9.39
C GLU A 584 -4.28 52.65 -9.19
N SER A 585 -3.42 52.47 -10.20
CA SER A 585 -2.29 51.55 -10.15
C SER A 585 -1.24 52.00 -9.11
N VAL A 586 -0.95 53.31 -9.07
CA VAL A 586 -0.06 53.92 -8.07
C VAL A 586 -0.64 53.76 -6.66
N GLU A 587 -1.93 54.07 -6.47
CA GLU A 587 -2.59 53.92 -5.17
C GLU A 587 -2.60 52.48 -4.67
N LYS A 588 -2.85 51.51 -5.56
CA LYS A 588 -2.81 50.08 -5.21
C LYS A 588 -1.41 49.67 -4.74
N TYR A 589 -0.36 50.08 -5.45
CA TYR A 589 1.02 49.75 -5.10
C TYR A 589 1.39 50.31 -3.73
N GLU A 590 1.14 51.60 -3.49
CA GLU A 590 1.48 52.25 -2.22
C GLU A 590 0.70 51.66 -1.04
N ARG A 591 -0.56 51.25 -1.22
CA ARG A 591 -1.33 50.57 -0.16
C ARG A 591 -0.78 49.19 0.16
N ILE A 592 -0.46 48.37 -0.83
CA ILE A 592 0.14 47.05 -0.62
C ILE A 592 1.50 47.19 0.08
N LYS A 593 2.33 48.13 -0.35
CA LYS A 593 3.61 48.47 0.29
C LYS A 593 3.41 48.88 1.74
N LYS A 594 2.43 49.74 2.04
CA LYS A 594 2.09 50.17 3.40
C LYS A 594 1.66 49.00 4.29
N HIS A 595 0.88 48.06 3.77
CA HIS A 595 0.50 46.85 4.52
C HIS A 595 1.74 46.03 4.92
N PHE A 596 2.69 45.82 4.01
CA PHE A 596 3.95 45.12 4.33
C PHE A 596 4.86 45.90 5.27
N GLN A 597 4.90 47.23 5.17
CA GLN A 597 5.60 48.09 6.13
C GLN A 597 5.01 47.95 7.53
N SER A 598 3.67 47.91 7.63
CA SER A 598 2.97 47.65 8.90
C SER A 598 3.40 46.31 9.49
N CYS A 599 3.44 45.24 8.67
CA CYS A 599 3.95 43.94 9.11
C CYS A 599 5.39 44.03 9.66
N ALA A 600 6.30 44.71 8.96
CA ALA A 600 7.69 44.87 9.39
C ALA A 600 7.82 45.60 10.73
N THR A 601 6.98 46.61 11.00
CA THR A 601 6.99 47.36 12.26
C THR A 601 6.45 46.60 13.47
N HIS A 602 5.64 45.56 13.24
CA HIS A 602 5.04 44.74 14.30
C HIS A 602 5.92 43.56 14.75
N VAL A 603 7.02 43.25 14.05
CA VAL A 603 7.95 42.18 14.43
C VAL A 603 8.88 42.67 15.55
N VAL A 604 8.75 42.11 16.76
CA VAL A 604 9.65 42.38 17.88
C VAL A 604 11.08 41.92 17.52
N PRO A 605 12.13 42.75 17.71
CA PRO A 605 13.50 42.38 17.38
C PRO A 605 14.00 41.31 18.36
N GLY A 606 13.91 40.03 17.97
CA GLY A 606 14.38 38.93 18.82
C GLY A 606 14.40 37.52 18.22
N SER A 607 13.73 37.23 17.10
CA SER A 607 13.80 35.89 16.49
C SER A 607 14.80 35.84 15.35
N SER A 608 15.92 35.16 15.59
CA SER A 608 16.99 34.85 14.66
C SER A 608 16.50 34.36 13.29
N SER A 609 17.12 34.89 12.24
CA SER A 609 17.09 34.42 10.86
C SER A 609 17.53 32.95 10.75
N THR A 610 16.55 32.05 10.72
CA THR A 610 16.75 30.69 10.22
C THR A 610 15.79 30.50 9.05
N ASN A 611 16.36 30.22 7.87
CA ASN A 611 15.62 29.80 6.69
C ASN A 611 14.69 28.63 7.07
N PRO A 612 13.41 28.61 6.65
CA PRO A 612 12.54 27.46 6.85
C PRO A 612 12.86 26.30 5.88
N ILE A 613 13.98 26.35 5.15
CA ILE A 613 14.38 25.34 4.15
C ILE A 613 15.07 24.16 4.84
N THR A 614 14.37 23.45 5.73
CA THR A 614 14.59 22.03 6.06
C THR A 614 13.53 21.57 7.06
N ILE A 615 12.38 21.13 6.55
CA ILE A 615 11.65 19.94 7.04
C ILE A 615 11.08 19.23 5.81
#